data_AF-A0A0P1IRM6-F1
#
_entry.id   AF-A0A0P1IRM6-F1
#
_cell.length_a   1.000
_cell.length_b   1.000
_cell.length_c   1.000
_cell.angle_alpha   90.00
_cell.angle_beta   90.00
_cell.angle_gamma   90.00
#
_symmetry.space_group_name_H-M   'P 1'
#
loop_
_entity.id
_entity.type
_entity.pdbx_description
1 polymer ?
#
loop_
_entity_poly.entity_id
_entity_poly.type
_entity_poly.pdbx_seq_one_letter_code
_entity_poly.pdbx_strand_id
1 'polypeptide(L)' 'MLVVLDLGDGRRFACETFEYAKEAWLKKFAECLGATIEVYPEVGSKAGPEIYRYDHANRIWVTSK' A
#
# COMPACT_ATOMS: atom_id res chain seq x y z
N MET A 1 -10.03 -8.85 -5.65
CA MET A 1 -8.90 -8.33 -4.84
C MET A 1 -9.02 -6.81 -4.79
N LEU A 2 -8.80 -6.18 -3.63
CA LEU A 2 -8.83 -4.72 -3.48
C LEU A 2 -7.47 -4.26 -2.98
N VAL A 3 -6.89 -3.22 -3.59
CA VAL A 3 -5.63 -2.62 -3.13
C VAL A 3 -5.91 -1.22 -2.61
N VAL A 4 -5.37 -0.88 -1.44
CA VAL A 4 -5.54 0.44 -0.82
C VAL A 4 -4.16 1.03 -0.54
N LEU A 5 -3.91 2.24 -1.04
CA LEU A 5 -2.79 3.08 -0.63
C LEU A 5 -3.25 3.98 0.52
N ASP A 6 -2.73 3.75 1.72
CA ASP A 6 -2.89 4.64 2.88
C ASP A 6 -1.63 5.51 2.99
N LEU A 7 -1.76 6.83 3.05
CA LEU A 7 -0.61 7.73 3.13
C LEU A 7 -0.07 7.91 4.56
N GLY A 8 -0.73 7.33 5.57
CA GLY A 8 -0.36 7.46 6.98
C GLY A 8 -0.79 8.78 7.62
N ASP A 9 -1.51 9.63 6.88
CA ASP A 9 -2.06 10.92 7.33
C ASP A 9 -3.59 10.99 7.30
N GLY A 10 -4.24 9.82 7.17
CA GLY A 10 -5.68 9.67 7.07
C GLY A 10 -6.22 9.68 5.63
N ARG A 11 -5.41 10.03 4.63
CA ARG A 11 -5.79 9.92 3.22
C ARG A 11 -5.60 8.48 2.74
N ARG A 12 -6.66 7.90 2.14
CA ARG A 12 -6.68 6.54 1.62
C ARG A 12 -7.25 6.50 0.20
N PHE A 13 -6.61 5.73 -0.68
CA PHE A 13 -6.98 5.63 -2.09
C PHE A 13 -7.11 4.17 -2.50
N ALA A 14 -8.27 3.79 -3.03
CA ALA A 14 -8.43 2.51 -3.71
C ALA A 14 -7.63 2.54 -5.02
N CYS A 15 -6.88 1.47 -5.26
CA CYS A 15 -6.00 1.30 -6.41
C CYS A 15 -6.42 0.02 -7.16
N GLU A 16 -6.27 0.02 -8.49
CA GLU A 16 -6.59 -1.15 -9.31
C GLU A 16 -5.61 -2.29 -9.08
N THR A 17 -4.32 -1.98 -8.88
CA THR A 17 -3.24 -2.95 -8.69
C THR A 17 -2.21 -2.49 -7.68
N PHE A 18 -1.40 -3.43 -7.19
CA PHE A 18 -0.26 -3.15 -6.31
C PHE A 18 0.78 -2.27 -7.01
N GLU A 19 1.06 -2.54 -8.27
CA GLU A 19 1.96 -1.75 -9.14
C GLU A 19 1.49 -0.31 -9.27
N TYR A 20 0.20 -0.11 -9.52
CA TYR A 20 -0.37 1.23 -9.61
C TYR A 20 -0.23 1.99 -8.28
N ALA A 21 -0.49 1.33 -7.14
CA ALA A 21 -0.32 1.94 -5.82
C ALA A 21 1.13 2.40 -5.58
N LYS A 22 2.12 1.56 -5.94
CA LYS A 22 3.55 1.91 -5.85
C LYS A 22 3.89 3.12 -6.71
N GLU A 23 3.43 3.14 -7.96
CA GLU A 23 3.67 4.26 -8.87
C GLU A 23 2.99 5.55 -8.41
N ALA A 24 1.74 5.46 -7.96
CA ALA A 24 0.96 6.60 -7.49
C ALA A 24 1.62 7.24 -6.27
N TRP A 25 2.06 6.43 -5.30
CA TRP A 25 2.83 6.91 -4.16
C TRP A 25 4.13 7.57 -4.61
N LEU A 26 4.93 6.92 -5.46
CA LEU A 26 6.21 7.46 -5.91
C LEU A 26 6.07 8.80 -6.68
N LYS A 27 5.03 8.93 -7.52
CA LYS A 27 4.82 10.11 -8.37
C LYS A 27 4.21 11.29 -7.62
N LYS A 28 3.37 11.04 -6.61
CA LYS A 28 2.50 12.08 -6.02
C LYS A 28 2.66 12.25 -4.51
N PHE A 29 3.17 11.24 -3.81
CA PHE A 29 3.10 11.15 -2.35
C PHE A 29 4.39 10.60 -1.74
N ALA A 30 5.53 10.67 -2.44
CA ALA A 30 6.81 10.11 -1.96
C ALA A 30 7.30 10.75 -0.64
N GLU A 31 6.77 11.93 -0.30
CA GLU A 31 6.97 12.63 0.96
C GLU A 31 6.21 12.01 2.15
N CYS A 32 5.19 11.19 1.88
CA CYS A 32 4.40 10.51 2.90
C CYS A 32 5.15 9.26 3.39
N LEU A 33 6.07 9.45 4.34
CA LEU A 33 6.93 8.40 4.90
C LEU A 33 6.15 7.32 5.68
N GLY A 34 4.93 7.63 6.11
CA GLY A 34 4.03 6.71 6.81
C GLY A 34 3.19 5.84 5.88
N ALA A 35 3.40 5.91 4.56
CA ALA A 35 2.52 5.25 3.63
C ALA A 35 2.59 3.72 3.70
N THR A 36 1.42 3.09 3.56
CA THR A 36 1.26 1.65 3.47
C THR A 36 0.41 1.27 2.26
N ILE A 37 0.66 0.08 1.72
CA ILE A 37 -0.21 -0.53 0.70
C ILE A 37 -0.84 -1.77 1.32
N GLU A 38 -2.16 -1.81 1.37
CA GLU A 38 -2.93 -2.93 1.89
C GLU A 38 -3.53 -3.70 0.72
N VAL A 39 -3.29 -5.01 0.66
CA VAL A 39 -3.83 -5.91 -0.36
C VAL A 39 -4.85 -6.82 0.28
N TYR A 40 -6.12 -6.54 0.01
CA TYR A 40 -7.25 -7.30 0.50
C TYR A 40 -7.53 -8.50 -0.42
N PRO A 41 -7.68 -9.70 0.15
CA PRO A 41 -8.06 -10.87 -0.63
C PRO A 41 -9.47 -10.73 -1.20
N GLU A 42 -9.86 -11.67 -2.06
CA GLU A 42 -11.20 -11.68 -2.64
C GLU A 42 -12.30 -11.84 -1.57
N VAL A 43 -13.48 -11.31 -1.89
CA VAL A 43 -14.65 -11.38 -1.02
C VAL A 43 -14.96 -12.85 -0.73
N GLY A 44 -15.03 -13.20 0.56
CA GLY A 44 -15.24 -14.57 1.04
C GLY A 44 -13.98 -15.24 1.61
N SER A 45 -12.80 -14.64 1.44
CA SER A 45 -11.59 -15.07 2.16
C SER A 45 -11.67 -14.67 3.64
N LYS A 46 -11.21 -15.56 4.53
CA LYS A 46 -11.03 -15.27 5.97
C LYS A 46 -9.67 -14.62 6.29
N ALA A 47 -8.80 -14.47 5.30
CA ALA A 47 -7.51 -13.83 5.49
C ALA A 47 -7.68 -12.31 5.64
N GLY A 48 -6.92 -11.71 6.55
CA GLY A 48 -6.80 -10.25 6.63
C GLY A 48 -6.02 -9.67 5.45
N PRO A 49 -5.95 -8.34 5.32
CA PRO A 49 -5.12 -7.71 4.29
C PRO A 49 -3.64 -8.01 4.52
N GLU A 50 -2.90 -8.18 3.43
CA GLU A 50 -1.45 -8.14 3.46
C GLU A 50 -1.00 -6.67 3.42
N ILE A 51 -0.19 -6.25 4.39
CA ILE A 51 0.21 -4.84 4.54
C ILE A 51 1.66 -4.70 4.13
N TYR A 52 1.94 -3.73 3.27
CA TYR A 52 3.28 -3.39 2.79
C TYR A 52 3.66 -1.99 3.28
N ARG A 53 4.91 -1.84 3.72
CA ARG A 53 5.52 -0.55 4.10
C ARG A 53 6.70 -0.25 3.18
N TYR A 54 6.95 1.02 2.93
CA TYR A 54 8.11 1.42 2.14
C TYR A 54 9.36 1.46 3.04
N ASP A 55 10.32 0.60 2.73
CA ASP A 55 11.67 0.66 3.31
C ASP A 55 12.47 1.73 2.55
N HIS A 56 12.64 2.88 3.20
CA HIS A 56 13.39 4.00 2.64
C HIS A 56 14.90 3.73 2.50
N ALA A 57 15.47 2.87 3.34
CA ALA A 57 16.90 2.57 3.29
C ALA A 57 17.22 1.73 2.04
N ASN A 58 16.37 0.74 1.75
CA ASN A 58 16.53 -0.16 0.62
C ASN A 58 15.73 0.26 -0.62
N ARG A 59 14.90 1.30 -0.50
CA ARG A 59 14.02 1.84 -1.55
C ARG A 59 13.04 0.80 -2.12
N ILE A 60 12.56 -0.11 -1.28
CA ILE A 60 11.67 -1.22 -1.67
C ILE A 60 10.43 -1.27 -0.78
N TRP A 61 9.35 -1.83 -1.31
CA TRP A 61 8.18 -2.17 -0.50
C TRP A 61 8.38 -3.53 0.14
N VAL A 62 8.20 -3.60 1.46
CA VAL A 62 8.38 -4.83 2.26
C VAL A 62 7.09 -5.17 2.98
N THR A 63 6.79 -6.46 3.05
CA THR A 63 5.62 -6.96 3.79
C THR A 63 5.83 -6.74 5.29
N SER A 64 4.89 -6.06 5.93
CA SER A 64 4.81 -5.92 7.38
C SER A 64 4.01 -7.11 7.91
N LYS A 65 4.69 -8.03 8.62
CA LYS A 65 4.01 -9.08 9.41
C LYS A 65 3.44 -8.51 10.70
#